data_AF-A0A6I3KWT3-F1
#
_entry.id   AF-A0A6I3KWT3-F1
#
_cell.length_a   1.000
_cell.length_b   1.000
_cell.length_c   1.000
_cell.angle_alpha   90.00
_cell.angle_beta   90.00
_cell.angle_gamma   90.00
#
_symmetry.space_group_name_H-M   'P 1'
#
loop_
_entity.id
_entity.type
_entity.pdbx_description
1 polymer ?
#
loop_
_entity_poly.entity_id
_entity_poly.type
_entity_poly.pdbx_seq_one_letter_code
_entity_poly.pdbx_strand_id
1 'polypeptide(L)'
;MKFHTFALTAFSAVTSVAISAATAAATPDATAPAISYHAFAAGDSVVTTLRDGTFELAADQRSVTVSDALGHVLDTLPLAAEVDGRQLPIRPEISGDARTLTL
;
A
#
# COMPACT_ATOMS: atom_id res chain seq x y z
N MET A 1 -15.05 -67.54 11.09
CA MET A 1 -14.85 -66.11 11.43
C MET A 1 -15.86 -65.75 12.50
N LYS A 2 -15.40 -65.12 13.59
CA LYS A 2 -16.12 -65.01 14.86
C LYS A 2 -15.98 -63.57 15.38
N PHE A 3 -17.06 -63.11 16.02
CA PHE A 3 -17.23 -61.91 16.87
C PHE A 3 -17.53 -60.57 16.20
N HIS A 4 -18.81 -60.16 16.21
CA HIS A 4 -19.18 -58.75 16.22
C HIS A 4 -20.24 -58.53 17.32
N THR A 5 -19.92 -57.77 18.37
CA THR A 5 -20.94 -57.13 19.22
C THR A 5 -20.42 -55.82 19.83
N PHE A 6 -21.09 -54.74 19.40
CA PHE A 6 -21.47 -53.50 20.10
C PHE A 6 -20.78 -53.11 21.43
N ALA A 7 -20.26 -51.87 21.45
CA ALA A 7 -20.33 -51.00 22.62
C ALA A 7 -20.41 -49.53 22.17
N LEU A 8 -21.60 -48.96 22.38
CA LEU A 8 -21.96 -47.56 22.25
C LEU A 8 -21.40 -46.80 23.47
N THR A 9 -20.59 -45.75 23.28
CA THR A 9 -20.33 -44.78 24.34
C THR A 9 -20.10 -43.41 23.71
N ALA A 10 -21.16 -42.60 23.70
CA ALA A 10 -21.08 -41.19 23.32
C ALA A 10 -20.60 -40.38 24.55
N PHE A 11 -19.41 -39.80 24.46
CA PHE A 11 -18.88 -38.89 25.47
C PHE A 11 -19.12 -37.45 25.00
N SER A 12 -20.16 -36.79 25.50
CA SER A 12 -20.42 -35.39 25.19
C SER A 12 -19.48 -34.52 26.01
N ALA A 13 -18.40 -34.04 25.39
CA ALA A 13 -17.51 -33.06 26.00
C ALA A 13 -18.17 -31.67 25.96
N VAL A 14 -18.55 -31.15 27.13
CA VAL A 14 -19.02 -29.76 27.28
C VAL A 14 -17.80 -28.85 27.39
N THR A 15 -17.46 -28.16 26.31
CA THR A 15 -16.41 -27.14 26.30
C THR A 15 -17.00 -25.80 26.73
N SER A 16 -16.62 -25.33 27.92
CA SER A 16 -16.93 -23.97 28.36
C SER A 16 -16.05 -22.99 27.58
N VAL A 17 -16.66 -22.14 26.75
CA VAL A 17 -15.95 -21.05 26.06
C VAL A 17 -16.01 -19.82 26.96
N ALA A 18 -14.90 -19.49 27.61
CA ALA A 18 -14.73 -18.21 28.27
C ALA A 18 -14.55 -17.12 27.21
N ILE A 19 -15.57 -16.30 26.98
CA ILE A 19 -15.48 -15.15 26.08
C ILE A 19 -14.81 -14.02 26.85
N SER A 20 -13.48 -13.90 26.75
CA SER A 20 -12.78 -12.71 27.20
C SER A 20 -13.09 -11.58 26.22
N ALA A 21 -13.83 -10.56 26.67
CA ALA A 21 -13.99 -9.32 25.93
C ALA A 21 -12.64 -8.58 25.92
N ALA A 22 -11.86 -8.76 24.85
CA ALA A 22 -10.68 -7.94 24.61
C ALA A 22 -11.15 -6.58 24.09
N THR A 23 -10.93 -5.53 24.88
CA THR A 23 -11.09 -4.15 24.39
C THR A 23 -9.94 -3.87 23.43
N ALA A 24 -10.21 -3.79 22.13
CA ALA A 24 -9.26 -3.25 21.16
C ALA A 24 -9.14 -1.73 21.40
N ALA A 25 -8.12 -1.31 22.14
CA ALA A 25 -7.76 0.09 22.24
C ALA A 25 -7.08 0.49 20.92
N ALA A 26 -7.78 1.20 20.05
CA ALA A 26 -7.17 1.85 18.89
C ALA A 26 -6.46 3.12 19.39
N THR A 27 -5.13 3.11 19.37
CA THR A 27 -4.34 4.34 19.50
C THR A 27 -4.62 5.23 18.30
N PRO A 28 -4.89 6.54 18.48
CA PRO A 28 -5.02 7.46 17.35
C PRO A 28 -3.73 7.42 16.54
N ASP A 29 -3.84 7.10 15.26
CA ASP A 29 -2.70 7.20 14.35
C ASP A 29 -2.31 8.68 14.25
N ALA A 30 -1.00 8.95 14.28
CA ALA A 30 -0.52 10.31 14.14
C ALA A 30 -0.96 10.79 12.75
N THR A 31 -1.85 11.78 12.70
CA THR A 31 -2.34 12.27 11.41
C THR A 31 -1.24 13.07 10.72
N ALA A 32 -0.73 12.55 9.60
CA ALA A 32 0.20 13.28 8.76
C ALA A 32 -0.45 14.57 8.24
N PRO A 33 0.33 15.65 8.02
CA PRO A 33 -0.16 16.82 7.30
C PRO A 33 -0.68 16.43 5.91
N ALA A 34 -1.76 17.09 5.47
CA ALA A 34 -2.29 16.85 4.13
C ALA A 34 -1.28 17.26 3.05
N ILE A 35 -1.02 16.37 2.09
CA ILE A 35 -0.23 16.67 0.91
C ILE A 35 -0.95 17.71 0.04
N SER A 36 -0.17 18.60 -0.56
CA SER A 36 -0.62 19.40 -1.71
C SER A 36 0.37 19.23 -2.87
N TYR A 37 -0.15 19.26 -4.09
CA TYR A 37 0.66 19.12 -5.29
C TYR A 37 0.41 20.27 -6.27
N HIS A 38 1.41 20.56 -7.09
CA HIS A 38 1.29 21.42 -8.25
C HIS A 38 2.00 20.77 -9.44
N ALA A 39 1.28 20.60 -10.55
CA ALA A 39 1.79 19.99 -11.77
C ALA A 39 1.57 20.91 -12.97
N PHE A 40 2.56 20.98 -13.86
CA PHE A 40 2.46 21.75 -15.09
C PHE A 40 3.26 21.09 -16.21
N ALA A 41 2.84 21.32 -17.46
CA ALA A 41 3.59 20.90 -18.63
C ALA A 41 4.72 21.90 -18.92
N ALA A 42 5.91 21.38 -19.24
CA ALA A 42 7.10 22.14 -19.58
C ALA A 42 7.75 21.51 -20.81
N GLY A 43 7.37 21.98 -22.01
CA GLY A 43 7.78 21.34 -23.25
C GLY A 43 7.19 19.95 -23.37
N ASP A 44 8.05 18.94 -23.51
CA ASP A 44 7.67 17.53 -23.62
C ASP A 44 7.60 16.82 -22.26
N SER A 45 7.76 17.57 -21.15
CA SER A 45 7.77 17.04 -19.80
C SER A 45 6.60 17.50 -18.96
N VAL A 46 6.28 16.72 -17.93
CA VAL A 46 5.38 17.13 -16.84
C VAL A 46 6.19 17.26 -15.56
N VAL A 47 6.19 18.45 -14.97
CA VAL A 47 6.88 18.73 -13.71
C VAL A 47 5.84 18.79 -12.60
N THR A 48 6.00 17.93 -11.60
CA THR A 48 5.14 17.88 -10.40
C THR A 48 5.95 18.20 -9.16
N THR A 49 5.42 19.06 -8.30
CA THR A 49 6.00 19.42 -7.01
C THR A 49 5.06 19.06 -5.88
N LEU A 50 5.59 18.54 -4.77
CA LEU A 50 4.86 18.18 -3.57
C LEU A 50 5.25 19.05 -2.39
N ARG A 51 4.25 19.40 -1.58
CA ARG A 51 4.41 19.91 -0.22
C ARG A 51 3.84 18.88 0.75
N ASP A 52 4.59 18.62 1.83
CA ASP A 52 4.27 17.63 2.87
C ASP A 52 4.23 16.15 2.41
N GLY A 53 4.77 15.84 1.22
CA GLY A 53 5.14 14.49 0.80
C GLY A 53 6.33 14.39 -0.16
N THR A 54 6.76 13.16 -0.46
CA THR A 54 7.98 12.87 -1.22
C THR A 54 7.73 11.87 -2.34
N PHE A 55 8.55 11.95 -3.38
CA PHE A 55 8.67 10.95 -4.45
C PHE A 55 9.81 9.99 -4.18
N GLU A 56 9.60 8.70 -4.43
CA GLU A 56 10.66 7.70 -4.38
C GLU A 56 10.55 6.76 -5.57
N LEU A 57 11.69 6.47 -6.21
CA LEU A 57 11.73 5.45 -7.26
C LEU A 57 11.66 4.06 -6.60
N ALA A 58 10.65 3.28 -6.94
CA ALA A 58 10.50 1.93 -6.41
C ALA A 58 11.72 1.06 -6.75
N ALA A 59 12.01 0.06 -5.91
CA ALA A 59 13.19 -0.80 -6.07
C ALA A 59 13.23 -1.56 -7.41
N ASP A 60 12.06 -1.83 -8.01
CA ASP A 60 11.95 -2.47 -9.32
C ASP A 60 12.14 -1.50 -10.50
N GLN A 61 12.29 -0.21 -10.22
CA GLN A 61 12.45 0.90 -11.17
C GLN A 61 11.30 1.04 -12.18
N ARG A 62 10.11 0.53 -11.84
CA ARG A 62 8.93 0.56 -12.73
C ARG A 62 7.86 1.53 -12.26
N SER A 63 8.02 2.10 -11.08
CA SER A 63 7.07 3.05 -10.51
C SER A 63 7.75 4.08 -9.64
N VAL A 64 7.09 5.22 -9.46
CA VAL A 64 7.42 6.22 -8.45
C VAL A 64 6.32 6.22 -7.41
N THR A 65 6.67 6.05 -6.15
CA THR A 65 5.73 6.16 -5.03
C THR A 65 5.62 7.61 -4.58
N VAL A 66 4.44 7.95 -4.07
CA VAL A 66 4.17 9.21 -3.38
C VAL A 66 3.89 8.88 -1.93
N SER A 67 4.68 9.44 -1.01
CA SER A 67 4.53 9.21 0.42
C SER A 67 4.26 10.50 1.18
N ASP A 68 3.50 10.42 2.27
CA ASP A 68 3.33 11.53 3.21
C ASP A 68 4.60 11.78 4.06
N ALA A 69 4.56 12.82 4.90
CA ALA A 69 5.66 13.17 5.79
C ALA A 69 5.97 12.12 6.88
N LEU A 70 5.08 11.15 7.11
CA LEU A 70 5.30 10.02 8.02
C LEU A 70 5.81 8.77 7.28
N GLY A 71 5.93 8.83 5.95
CA GLY A 71 6.40 7.74 5.10
C GLY A 71 5.29 6.78 4.67
N HIS A 72 4.02 7.11 4.89
CA HIS A 72 2.92 6.30 4.37
C HIS A 72 2.79 6.51 2.87
N VAL A 73 2.86 5.43 2.10
CA VAL A 73 2.63 5.47 0.66
C VAL A 73 1.16 5.78 0.41
N LEU A 74 0.90 6.92 -0.23
CA LEU A 74 -0.43 7.36 -0.61
C LEU A 74 -0.78 6.96 -2.05
N ASP A 75 0.20 6.90 -2.94
CA ASP A 75 -0.01 6.56 -4.34
C ASP A 75 1.23 5.92 -4.99
N THR A 76 1.05 5.28 -6.14
CA THR A 76 2.10 4.67 -6.95
C THR A 76 1.86 4.95 -8.43
N LEU A 77 2.76 5.73 -9.03
CA LEU A 77 2.72 6.10 -10.43
C LEU A 77 3.53 5.12 -11.28
N PRO A 78 2.93 4.40 -12.25
CA PRO A 78 3.68 3.56 -13.18
C PRO A 78 4.54 4.40 -14.15
N LEU A 79 5.75 3.91 -14.44
CA LEU A 79 6.70 4.53 -15.38
C LEU A 79 6.57 3.99 -16.80
N ALA A 80 5.34 3.67 -17.18
CA ALA A 80 5.00 3.30 -18.54
C ALA A 80 3.57 3.76 -18.86
N ALA A 81 3.38 4.30 -20.04
CA ALA A 81 2.07 4.67 -20.56
C ALA A 81 1.74 3.82 -21.80
N GLU A 82 0.46 3.57 -22.01
CA GLU A 82 -0.02 2.96 -23.24
C GLU A 82 -0.44 4.04 -24.23
N VAL A 83 0.14 4.01 -25.42
CA VAL A 83 -0.19 4.91 -26.53
C VAL A 83 -0.38 4.05 -27.77
N ASP A 84 -1.57 4.10 -28.37
CA ASP A 84 -1.94 3.30 -29.54
C ASP A 84 -1.66 1.79 -29.39
N GLY A 85 -1.96 1.23 -28.22
CA GLY A 85 -1.72 -0.18 -27.92
C GLY A 85 -0.25 -0.56 -27.69
N ARG A 86 0.66 0.43 -27.62
CA ARG A 86 2.08 0.22 -27.35
C ARG A 86 2.43 0.77 -25.97
N GLN A 87 3.18 -0.02 -25.21
CA GLN A 87 3.73 0.42 -23.93
C GLN A 87 5.00 1.24 -24.18
N LEU A 88 4.98 2.51 -23.77
CA LEU A 88 6.12 3.43 -23.87
C LEU A 88 6.69 3.68 -22.47
N PRO A 89 8.00 3.49 -22.26
CA PRO A 89 8.63 3.77 -20.98
C PRO A 89 8.74 5.28 -20.75
N ILE A 90 8.54 5.69 -19.50
CA ILE A 90 8.71 7.07 -19.03
C ILE A 90 9.98 7.10 -18.16
N ARG A 91 10.85 8.07 -18.40
CA ARG A 91 12.08 8.23 -17.61
C ARG A 91 11.85 9.29 -16.54
N PRO A 92 11.79 8.93 -15.25
CA PRO A 92 11.64 9.92 -14.20
C PRO A 92 12.97 10.57 -13.88
N GLU A 93 12.89 11.84 -13.47
CA GLU A 93 13.94 12.54 -12.73
C GLU A 93 13.33 13.05 -11.42
N ILE A 94 13.93 12.66 -10.29
CA ILE A 94 13.52 13.08 -8.95
C ILE A 94 14.58 14.03 -8.41
N SER A 95 14.17 15.21 -7.93
CA SER A 95 15.09 16.17 -7.31
C SER A 95 15.74 15.61 -6.05
N GLY A 96 16.91 16.15 -5.67
CA GLY A 96 17.66 15.65 -4.50
C GLY A 96 16.93 15.75 -3.16
N ASP A 97 15.91 16.61 -3.05
CA ASP A 97 15.03 16.73 -1.87
C ASP A 97 13.77 15.86 -1.96
N ALA A 98 13.63 15.07 -3.04
CA ALA A 98 12.49 14.20 -3.32
C ALA A 98 11.14 14.94 -3.44
N ARG A 99 11.12 16.26 -3.65
CA ARG A 99 9.88 17.04 -3.74
C ARG A 99 9.44 17.35 -5.17
N THR A 100 10.31 17.18 -6.15
CA THR A 100 10.01 17.43 -7.56
C THR A 100 10.20 16.15 -8.37
N LEU A 101 9.21 15.83 -9.19
CA LEU A 101 9.25 14.75 -10.18
C LEU A 101 9.07 15.36 -11.56
N THR A 102 10.02 15.09 -12.45
CA THR A 102 9.92 15.38 -13.88
C THR A 102 9.75 14.06 -14.62
N LEU A 103 8.76 14.00 -15.51
CA LEU A 103 8.45 12.87 -16.38
C LEU A 103 8.64 13.23 -17.85
#